data_AF-A0AAU9WFX9-F1
#
_entry.id   AF-A0AAU9WFX9-F1
#
_cell.length_a   1.000
_cell.length_b   1.000
_cell.length_c   1.000
_cell.angle_alpha   90.00
_cell.angle_beta   90.00
_cell.angle_gamma   90.00
#
_symmetry.space_group_name_H-M   'P 1'
#
loop_
_entity.id
_entity.type
_entity.pdbx_description
1 polymer ?
#
loop_
_entity_poly.entity_id
_entity_poly.type
_entity_poly.pdbx_seq_one_letter_code
_entity_poly.pdbx_strand_id
1 'polypeptide(L)'
;MADEDSCDRDSPESLKKKISKRSLRRLQVTAAKKLRCNLCPNKRFTSLKMYDDHMASKKHRKVKLQNNSEGAWVCQACELVLTSQSEWVKHLCGRRHHFKLKEWSLKLFPTSNPVSQKEIDLLDDSCYEETEDNDMETMDSKVGKVTLEINF
;
A
#
# COMPACT_ATOMS: atom_id res chain seq x y z
N MET A 1 28.80 -14.20 64.18
CA MET A 1 27.78 -13.18 64.46
C MET A 1 28.40 -11.83 64.14
N ALA A 2 27.66 -10.99 63.45
CA ALA A 2 27.94 -9.64 62.96
C ALA A 2 28.88 -9.55 61.75
N ASP A 3 28.35 -9.33 60.53
CA ASP A 3 27.96 -8.03 59.91
C ASP A 3 29.15 -7.61 59.00
N GLU A 4 29.02 -7.24 57.72
CA GLU A 4 28.31 -6.08 57.18
C GLU A 4 27.95 -6.35 55.71
N ASP A 5 26.66 -6.23 55.38
CA ASP A 5 26.09 -6.37 54.03
C ASP A 5 26.27 -5.05 53.27
N SER A 6 27.17 -5.03 52.28
CA SER A 6 27.38 -3.90 51.38
C SER A 6 26.36 -3.96 50.23
N CYS A 7 25.32 -3.12 50.32
CA CYS A 7 24.53 -2.77 49.14
C CYS A 7 24.07 -1.30 49.19
N ASP A 8 24.98 -0.38 48.87
CA ASP A 8 24.63 0.96 48.41
C ASP A 8 23.93 0.84 47.03
N ARG A 9 22.62 0.56 47.06
CA ARG A 9 21.73 0.87 45.95
C ARG A 9 21.33 2.33 46.07
N ASP A 10 22.10 3.19 45.39
CA ASP A 10 21.72 4.56 45.11
C ASP A 10 20.31 4.61 44.47
N SER A 11 19.33 4.93 45.31
CA SER A 11 17.95 5.20 44.92
C SER A 11 17.89 6.61 44.33
N PRO A 12 17.27 6.82 43.15
CA PRO A 12 17.20 8.13 42.52
C PRO A 12 16.10 8.98 43.18
N GLU A 13 16.26 9.32 44.46
CA GLU A 13 15.41 10.30 45.16
C GLU A 13 15.88 11.73 44.80
N SER A 14 15.86 12.06 43.50
CA SER A 14 16.31 13.33 42.97
C SER A 14 15.26 14.44 43.18
N LEU A 15 15.49 15.30 44.18
CA LEU A 15 15.14 16.73 44.25
C LEU A 15 13.78 17.14 43.64
N LYS A 16 12.69 16.90 44.39
CA LYS A 16 11.38 17.52 44.12
C LYS A 16 11.46 19.03 44.41
N LYS A 17 11.94 19.83 43.44
CA LYS A 17 11.87 21.30 43.51
C LYS A 17 10.41 21.72 43.76
N LYS A 18 10.17 22.61 44.73
CA LYS A 18 8.83 23.14 45.08
C LYS A 18 8.34 24.09 43.98
N ILE A 19 7.92 23.54 42.85
CA ILE A 19 7.37 24.31 41.73
C ILE A 19 5.87 24.51 41.97
N SER A 20 5.37 25.73 41.81
CA SER A 20 3.93 26.00 41.89
C SER A 20 3.15 25.19 40.84
N LYS A 21 1.97 24.69 41.22
CA LYS A 21 1.01 23.99 40.33
C LYS A 21 0.73 24.78 39.03
N ARG A 22 0.77 26.11 39.10
CA ARG A 22 0.60 27.00 37.94
C ARG A 22 1.78 26.92 36.97
N SER A 23 3.00 26.89 37.50
CA SER A 23 4.23 26.78 36.69
C SER A 23 4.33 25.38 36.07
N LEU A 24 4.01 24.32 36.83
CA LEU A 24 3.94 22.96 36.30
C LEU A 24 2.98 22.85 35.11
N ARG A 25 1.77 23.43 35.21
CA ARG A 25 0.81 23.44 34.09
C ARG A 25 1.35 24.13 32.85
N ARG A 26 2.06 25.25 33.00
CA ARG A 26 2.69 25.95 31.87
C ARG A 26 3.74 25.08 31.19
N LEU A 27 4.59 24.40 31.98
CA LEU A 27 5.59 23.47 31.46
C LEU A 27 4.95 22.30 30.72
N GLN A 28 3.88 21.70 31.26
CA GLN A 28 3.15 20.61 30.61
C GLN A 28 2.53 21.01 29.27
N VAL A 29 1.96 22.22 29.17
CA VAL A 29 1.42 22.74 27.90
C VAL A 29 2.54 22.97 26.89
N THR A 30 3.65 23.57 27.32
CA THR A 30 4.83 23.77 26.45
C THR A 30 5.41 22.44 25.97
N ALA A 31 5.48 21.43 26.84
CA ALA A 31 5.93 20.09 26.48
C ALA A 31 4.96 19.42 25.49
N ALA A 32 3.66 19.44 25.77
CA ALA A 32 2.65 18.84 24.91
C ALA A 32 2.66 19.40 23.48
N LYS A 33 2.88 20.71 23.32
CA LYS A 33 3.02 21.36 22.01
C LYS A 33 4.19 20.84 21.18
N LYS A 34 5.21 20.23 21.80
CA LYS A 34 6.37 19.63 21.12
C LYS A 34 6.18 18.14 20.80
N LEU A 35 5.25 17.45 21.46
CA LEU A 35 4.99 16.04 21.21
C LEU A 35 4.47 15.80 19.79
N ARG A 36 4.99 14.78 19.12
CA ARG A 36 4.58 14.34 17.78
C ARG A 36 4.47 12.83 17.75
N CYS A 37 3.64 12.33 16.84
CA CYS A 37 3.50 10.91 16.58
C CYS A 37 4.11 10.61 15.21
N ASN A 38 5.10 9.72 15.15
CA ASN A 38 5.79 9.38 13.91
C ASN A 38 4.87 8.64 12.92
N LEU A 39 3.86 7.93 13.42
CA LEU A 39 2.86 7.24 12.61
C LEU A 39 1.69 8.15 12.19
N CYS A 40 1.53 9.30 12.84
CA CYS A 40 0.41 10.22 12.60
C CYS A 40 0.94 11.67 12.53
N PRO A 41 1.70 12.03 11.48
CA PRO A 41 2.43 13.30 11.41
C PRO A 41 1.51 14.53 11.46
N ASN A 42 0.27 14.41 10.97
CA ASN A 42 -0.71 15.49 10.96
C ASN A 42 -1.38 15.75 12.32
N LYS A 43 -1.11 14.93 13.36
CA LYS A 43 -1.72 15.12 14.69
C LYS A 43 -0.85 16.03 15.56
N ARG A 44 -1.49 17.09 16.08
CA ARG A 44 -0.92 18.03 17.05
C ARG A 44 -1.61 17.85 18.40
N PHE A 45 -0.84 17.98 19.47
CA PHE A 45 -1.32 17.78 20.83
C PHE A 45 -1.22 19.09 21.60
N THR A 46 -2.29 19.42 22.33
CA THR A 46 -2.36 20.62 23.18
C THR A 46 -2.23 20.28 24.67
N SER A 47 -2.34 19.00 25.03
CA SER A 47 -2.08 18.48 26.38
C SER A 47 -1.39 17.11 26.33
N LEU A 48 -0.72 16.76 27.42
CA LEU A 48 -0.10 15.42 27.58
C LEU A 48 -1.17 14.33 27.51
N LYS A 49 -2.31 14.54 28.21
CA LYS A 49 -3.44 13.61 28.18
C LYS A 49 -3.94 13.33 26.76
N MET A 50 -4.01 14.34 25.90
CA MET A 50 -4.42 14.13 24.49
C MET A 50 -3.43 13.27 23.71
N TYR A 51 -2.15 13.37 24.02
CA TYR A 51 -1.13 12.51 23.42
C TYR A 51 -1.28 11.06 23.90
N ASP A 52 -1.46 10.87 25.21
CA ASP A 52 -1.65 9.54 25.82
C ASP A 52 -2.92 8.86 25.28
N ASP A 53 -4.04 9.60 25.25
CA ASP A 53 -5.31 9.13 24.69
C ASP A 53 -5.15 8.77 23.20
N HIS A 54 -4.34 9.53 22.45
CA HIS A 54 -4.04 9.22 21.06
C HIS A 54 -3.22 7.94 20.91
N MET A 55 -2.17 7.75 21.71
CA MET A 55 -1.36 6.52 21.72
C MET A 55 -2.19 5.28 22.06
N ALA A 56 -3.15 5.42 22.98
CA ALA A 56 -4.09 4.35 23.35
C ALA A 56 -5.22 4.16 22.31
N SER A 57 -5.41 5.10 21.38
CA SER A 57 -6.57 5.10 20.49
C SER A 57 -6.58 3.93 19.50
N LYS A 58 -7.78 3.41 19.21
CA LYS A 58 -8.00 2.37 18.18
C LYS A 58 -7.49 2.83 16.80
N LYS A 59 -7.61 4.13 16.50
CA LYS A 59 -7.14 4.72 15.23
C LYS A 59 -5.62 4.62 15.12
N HIS A 60 -4.88 5.00 16.16
CA HIS A 60 -3.42 4.89 16.16
C HIS A 60 -2.96 3.43 16.06
N ARG A 61 -3.62 2.51 16.78
CA ARG A 61 -3.33 1.07 16.71
C ARG A 61 -3.51 0.51 15.29
N LYS A 62 -4.55 0.93 14.57
CA LYS A 62 -4.78 0.53 13.18
C LYS A 62 -3.65 0.98 12.27
N VAL A 63 -3.21 2.24 12.40
CA VAL A 63 -2.09 2.78 11.61
C VAL A 63 -0.78 2.06 11.95
N LYS A 64 -0.54 1.76 13.23
CA LYS A 64 0.61 0.96 13.66
C LYS A 64 0.61 -0.43 13.02
N LEU A 65 -0.54 -1.09 12.95
CA LEU A 65 -0.66 -2.39 12.31
C LEU A 65 -0.50 -2.30 10.78
N GLN A 66 -1.05 -1.26 10.14
CA GLN A 66 -0.87 -1.02 8.70
C GLN A 66 0.60 -0.83 8.31
N ASN A 67 1.37 -0.15 9.16
CA ASN A 67 2.79 0.09 8.92
C ASN A 67 3.67 -1.12 9.29
N ASN A 68 3.14 -2.12 9.99
CA ASN A 68 3.85 -3.36 10.30
C ASN A 68 3.38 -4.47 9.38
N SER A 69 4.03 -4.63 8.22
CA SER A 69 3.72 -5.64 7.22
C SER A 69 3.93 -7.08 7.71
N GLU A 70 4.76 -7.27 8.72
CA GLU A 70 5.01 -8.58 9.33
C GLU A 70 3.83 -8.97 10.25
N GLY A 71 2.97 -9.85 9.75
CA GLY A 71 1.85 -10.44 10.50
C GLY A 71 0.51 -9.72 10.38
N ALA A 72 0.38 -8.72 9.51
CA ALA A 72 -0.89 -8.06 9.22
C ALA A 72 -1.70 -8.84 8.15
N TRP A 73 -3.02 -8.97 8.37
CA TRP A 73 -3.92 -9.58 7.39
C TRP A 73 -4.39 -8.51 6.41
N VAL A 74 -3.79 -8.46 5.22
CA VAL A 74 -4.03 -7.38 4.23
C VAL A 74 -4.76 -7.91 3.01
N CYS A 75 -5.89 -7.30 2.69
CA CYS A 75 -6.65 -7.61 1.47
C CYS A 75 -6.31 -6.58 0.42
N GLN A 76 -5.58 -7.00 -0.62
CA GLN A 76 -5.17 -6.12 -1.70
C GLN A 76 -6.36 -5.64 -2.55
N ALA A 77 -7.31 -6.52 -2.87
CA ALA A 77 -8.53 -6.14 -3.59
C ALA A 77 -9.37 -5.08 -2.86
N CYS A 78 -9.29 -5.02 -1.53
CA CYS A 78 -10.05 -4.07 -0.71
C CYS A 78 -9.22 -2.93 -0.11
N GLU A 79 -7.89 -2.99 -0.24
CA GLU A 79 -6.90 -2.16 0.46
C GLU A 79 -7.19 -2.08 1.97
N LEU A 80 -7.57 -3.22 2.56
CA LEU A 80 -8.02 -3.31 3.94
C LEU A 80 -7.06 -4.14 4.78
N VAL A 81 -6.57 -3.54 5.87
CA VAL A 81 -5.77 -4.22 6.89
C VAL A 81 -6.66 -4.63 8.06
N LEU A 82 -6.55 -5.90 8.44
CA LEU A 82 -7.36 -6.57 9.46
C LEU A 82 -6.47 -7.05 10.61
N THR A 83 -7.05 -7.06 11.81
CA THR A 83 -6.27 -7.22 13.06
C THR A 83 -6.16 -8.67 13.53
N SER A 84 -6.93 -9.57 12.94
CA SER A 84 -6.91 -10.99 13.27
C SER A 84 -7.40 -11.85 12.10
N GLN A 85 -7.06 -13.14 12.17
CA GLN A 85 -7.52 -14.14 11.21
C GLN A 85 -9.05 -14.27 11.20
N SER A 86 -9.72 -14.11 12.35
CA SER A 86 -11.19 -14.21 12.39
C SER A 86 -11.86 -13.04 11.68
N GLU A 87 -11.31 -11.83 11.78
CA GLU A 87 -11.72 -10.68 10.98
C GLU A 87 -11.42 -10.87 9.50
N TRP A 88 -10.27 -11.47 9.18
CA TRP A 88 -9.88 -11.84 7.81
C TRP A 88 -10.91 -12.77 7.15
N VAL A 89 -11.26 -13.87 7.81
CA VAL A 89 -12.24 -14.84 7.29
C VAL A 89 -13.62 -14.18 7.12
N LYS A 90 -14.08 -13.41 8.12
CA LYS A 90 -15.35 -12.67 8.03
C LYS A 90 -15.35 -11.67 6.88
N HIS A 91 -14.21 -11.02 6.63
CA HIS A 91 -14.05 -10.09 5.53
C HIS A 91 -14.18 -10.79 4.17
N LEU A 92 -13.46 -11.91 3.97
CA LEU A 92 -13.48 -12.67 2.73
C LEU A 92 -14.88 -13.16 2.36
N CYS A 93 -15.64 -13.67 3.33
CA CYS A 93 -17.01 -14.13 3.10
C CYS A 93 -18.05 -12.99 2.97
N GLY A 94 -17.62 -11.73 3.09
CA GLY A 94 -18.50 -10.57 3.08
C GLY A 94 -18.92 -10.14 1.68
N ARG A 95 -20.19 -9.80 1.49
CA ARG A 95 -20.73 -9.31 0.21
C ARG A 95 -19.93 -8.14 -0.40
N ARG A 96 -19.42 -7.23 0.44
CA ARG A 96 -18.61 -6.08 0.00
C ARG A 96 -17.27 -6.52 -0.58
N HIS A 97 -16.63 -7.55 -0.01
CA HIS A 97 -15.38 -8.09 -0.53
C HIS A 97 -15.62 -8.71 -1.91
N HIS A 98 -16.66 -9.53 -2.06
CA HIS A 98 -16.99 -10.16 -3.34
C HIS A 98 -17.26 -9.13 -4.45
N PHE A 99 -17.98 -8.05 -4.15
CA PHE A 99 -18.22 -6.97 -5.10
C PHE A 99 -16.92 -6.30 -5.54
N LYS A 100 -16.07 -5.92 -4.58
CA LYS A 100 -14.75 -5.33 -4.88
C LYS A 100 -13.86 -6.30 -5.64
N LEU A 101 -13.89 -7.59 -5.31
CA LEU A 101 -13.09 -8.61 -5.97
C LEU A 101 -13.47 -8.74 -7.45
N LYS A 102 -14.78 -8.70 -7.77
CA LYS A 102 -15.27 -8.68 -9.16
C LYS A 102 -14.84 -7.42 -9.91
N GLU A 103 -14.94 -6.25 -9.28
CA GLU A 103 -14.48 -4.99 -9.88
C GLU A 103 -12.96 -5.03 -10.12
N TRP A 104 -12.20 -5.53 -9.15
CA TRP A 104 -10.76 -5.65 -9.21
C TRP A 104 -10.31 -6.66 -10.28
N SER A 105 -10.99 -7.81 -10.41
CA SER A 105 -10.70 -8.78 -11.45
C SER A 105 -10.96 -8.22 -12.84
N LEU A 106 -12.03 -7.44 -13.04
CA LEU A 106 -12.31 -6.80 -14.33
C LEU A 106 -11.27 -5.73 -14.71
N LYS A 107 -10.70 -5.03 -13.71
CA LYS A 107 -9.62 -4.06 -13.94
C LYS A 107 -8.30 -4.72 -14.33
N LEU A 108 -7.95 -5.82 -13.65
CA LEU A 108 -6.70 -6.54 -13.90
C LEU A 108 -6.76 -7.42 -15.14
N PHE A 109 -7.93 -8.02 -15.37
CA PHE A 109 -8.22 -8.89 -16.49
C PHE A 109 -9.43 -8.33 -17.23
N PRO A 110 -9.25 -7.27 -18.03
CA PRO A 110 -10.29 -6.74 -18.90
C PRO A 110 -10.54 -7.71 -20.06
N THR A 111 -10.97 -8.93 -19.77
CA THR A 111 -11.44 -9.88 -20.78
C THR A 111 -12.92 -9.58 -20.99
N SER A 112 -13.27 -9.00 -22.13
CA SER A 112 -14.65 -8.68 -22.47
C SER A 112 -15.50 -9.92 -22.75
N ASN A 113 -14.86 -11.07 -23.06
CA ASN A 113 -15.49 -12.38 -23.15
C ASN A 113 -14.47 -13.49 -22.89
N PRO A 114 -14.86 -14.62 -22.29
CA PRO A 114 -14.04 -15.82 -22.33
C PRO A 114 -13.89 -16.26 -23.79
N VAL A 115 -12.65 -16.45 -24.24
CA VAL A 115 -12.34 -17.07 -25.54
C VAL A 115 -12.98 -18.46 -25.57
N SER A 116 -13.80 -18.71 -26.59
CA SER A 116 -14.45 -20.00 -26.80
C SER A 116 -13.47 -21.01 -27.39
N GLN A 117 -13.69 -22.30 -27.12
CA GLN A 117 -12.86 -23.37 -27.69
C GLN A 117 -12.76 -23.27 -29.22
N LYS A 118 -13.86 -22.88 -29.88
CA LYS A 118 -13.89 -22.66 -31.33
C LYS A 118 -12.96 -21.53 -31.78
N GLU A 119 -12.83 -20.46 -31.01
CA GLU A 119 -11.89 -19.38 -31.30
C GLU A 119 -10.45 -19.81 -31.06
N ILE A 120 -10.20 -20.70 -30.10
CA ILE A 120 -8.88 -21.30 -29.87
C ILE A 120 -8.50 -22.19 -31.05
N ASP A 121 -9.41 -23.06 -31.49
CA ASP A 121 -9.17 -24.01 -32.58
C ASP A 121 -8.92 -23.27 -33.92
N LEU A 122 -9.50 -22.08 -34.11
CA LEU A 122 -9.24 -21.23 -35.29
C LEU A 122 -7.86 -20.57 -35.29
N LEU A 123 -7.18 -20.54 -34.14
CA LEU A 123 -5.81 -20.03 -34.01
C LEU A 123 -4.78 -21.15 -34.14
N ASP A 124 -5.17 -22.39 -34.43
CA ASP A 124 -4.24 -23.50 -34.59
C ASP A 124 -3.44 -23.39 -35.89
N ASP A 125 -2.17 -23.01 -35.74
CA ASP A 125 -1.18 -22.81 -36.78
C ASP A 125 -0.73 -24.15 -37.41
N SER A 126 -1.10 -25.30 -36.83
CA SER A 126 -0.67 -26.64 -37.27
C SER A 126 -1.03 -26.97 -38.72
N CYS A 127 -1.93 -26.20 -39.33
CA CYS A 127 -2.39 -26.35 -40.70
C CYS A 127 -1.69 -25.41 -41.72
N TYR A 128 -0.83 -24.49 -41.26
CA TYR A 128 -0.08 -23.57 -42.12
C TYR A 128 1.39 -23.97 -42.22
N GLU A 129 1.91 -24.04 -43.44
CA GLU A 129 3.34 -24.25 -43.71
C GLU A 129 4.06 -22.89 -43.67
N GLU A 130 5.23 -22.82 -43.04
CA GLU A 130 6.06 -21.62 -43.06
C GLU A 130 6.57 -21.39 -44.49
N THR A 131 6.01 -20.39 -45.19
CA THR A 131 6.55 -19.96 -46.48
C THR A 131 7.68 -18.96 -46.23
N GLU A 132 8.83 -19.17 -46.86
CA GLU A 132 9.89 -18.17 -46.92
C GLU A 132 9.32 -16.91 -47.60
N ASP A 133 9.23 -15.81 -46.85
CA ASP A 133 8.86 -14.49 -47.39
C ASP A 133 9.88 -14.11 -48.46
N ASN A 134 9.58 -14.42 -49.72
CA ASN A 134 10.31 -13.89 -50.86
C ASN A 134 9.69 -12.53 -51.17
N ASP A 135 10.34 -11.47 -50.70
CA ASP A 135 10.03 -10.08 -50.99
C ASP A 135 9.98 -9.86 -52.52
N MET A 136 8.82 -10.07 -53.16
CA MET A 136 8.64 -9.79 -54.58
C MET A 136 7.34 -9.02 -54.84
N GLU A 137 7.50 -7.70 -54.66
CA GLU A 137 6.97 -6.52 -55.38
C GLU A 137 5.64 -6.67 -56.17
N THR A 138 4.71 -5.70 -56.14
CA THR A 138 4.86 -4.45 -56.91
C THR A 138 3.78 -3.42 -56.55
N MET A 139 4.18 -2.14 -56.51
CA MET A 139 3.27 -0.99 -56.44
C MET A 139 2.77 -0.61 -57.83
N ASP A 140 1.48 -0.78 -58.11
CA ASP A 140 0.85 -0.23 -59.32
C ASP A 140 0.37 1.21 -59.09
N SER A 141 1.21 2.17 -59.44
CA SER A 141 0.80 3.55 -59.72
C SER A 141 1.87 4.29 -60.54
N LYS A 142 1.62 4.45 -61.85
CA LYS A 142 1.96 5.65 -62.65
C LYS A 142 1.37 5.50 -64.06
N VAL A 143 0.39 6.32 -64.44
CA VAL A 143 0.55 7.71 -64.91
C VAL A 143 1.47 7.81 -66.13
N GLY A 144 0.84 8.04 -67.28
CA GLY A 144 1.26 9.01 -68.31
C GLY A 144 2.66 8.87 -68.90
N LYS A 145 2.72 8.31 -70.12
CA LYS A 145 3.85 8.46 -71.04
C LYS A 145 4.18 9.94 -71.28
N VAL A 146 5.45 10.29 -71.16
CA VAL A 146 6.06 11.39 -71.91
C VAL A 146 7.41 10.89 -72.41
N THR A 147 7.51 10.73 -73.72
CA THR A 147 8.74 10.42 -74.45
C THR A 147 9.41 11.73 -74.85
N LEU A 148 10.71 11.87 -74.61
CA LEU A 148 11.53 12.77 -75.43
C LEU A 148 12.91 12.16 -75.67
N GLU A 149 13.25 12.19 -76.95
CA GLU A 149 14.35 11.56 -77.66
C GLU A 149 15.71 12.19 -77.32
N ILE A 150 16.78 11.39 -77.36
CA ILE A 150 18.12 11.93 -77.67
C ILE A 150 18.84 10.97 -78.63
N ASN A 151 19.34 11.59 -79.68
CA ASN A 151 19.88 11.05 -80.93
C ASN A 151 21.28 10.44 -80.80
N PHE A 152 21.64 9.68 -81.84
CA PHE A 152 22.96 9.08 -82.13
C PHE A 152 24.15 10.01 -81.93
#